data_AF-A0A4Q2YNF9-F1
#
_entry.id   AF-A0A4Q2YNF9-F1
#
_cell.length_a   1.000
_cell.length_b   1.000
_cell.length_c   1.000
_cell.angle_alpha   90.00
_cell.angle_beta   90.00
_cell.angle_gamma   90.00
#
_symmetry.space_group_name_H-M   'P 1'
#
loop_
_entity.id
_entity.type
_entity.pdbx_description
1 polymer ?
#
loop_
_entity_poly.entity_id
_entity_poly.type
_entity_poly.pdbx_seq_one_letter_code
_entity_poly.pdbx_strand_id
1 'polypeptide(L)'
;MSKAVPIPLPKHAPLVTKYLVIRALLNREVATRFGEYKLGFFWMLFEPLLGVIIIGMVIGTLAQRSVPEIPYPFFLLHGMLMLKLFTGPLNSSLNALSANQGLLVYPSVKPLDPFIARFAFDLITTAFAFVLFCIVGMWLGVEVSLGQLH
;
A
#
# COMPACT_ATOMS: atom_id res chain seq x y z
N MET A 1 -45.61 -3.21 -14.20
CA MET A 1 -44.53 -2.25 -13.87
C MET A 1 -44.40 -2.17 -12.36
N SER A 2 -43.39 -2.82 -11.76
CA SER A 2 -43.17 -2.80 -10.31
C SER A 2 -42.60 -1.44 -9.89
N LYS A 3 -43.36 -0.65 -9.14
CA LYS A 3 -42.87 0.62 -8.58
C LYS A 3 -41.84 0.29 -7.49
N ALA A 4 -40.61 0.72 -7.70
CA ALA A 4 -39.58 0.63 -6.67
C ALA A 4 -40.05 1.40 -5.43
N VAL A 5 -40.16 0.71 -4.30
CA VAL A 5 -40.46 1.32 -3.00
C VAL A 5 -39.21 2.09 -2.56
N PRO A 6 -39.31 3.41 -2.27
CA PRO A 6 -38.18 4.16 -1.74
C PRO A 6 -37.86 3.65 -0.34
N ILE A 7 -36.64 3.16 -0.15
CA ILE A 7 -36.16 2.71 1.16
C ILE A 7 -36.00 3.95 2.05
N PRO A 8 -36.72 4.04 3.18
CA PRO A 8 -36.60 5.19 4.08
C PRO A 8 -35.23 5.17 4.74
N LEU A 9 -34.40 6.18 4.42
CA LEU A 9 -33.07 6.31 5.01
C LEU A 9 -33.20 6.90 6.43
N PRO A 10 -32.66 6.24 7.47
CA PRO A 10 -32.62 6.82 8.79
C PRO A 10 -31.85 8.14 8.77
N LYS A 11 -32.43 9.19 9.35
CA LYS A 11 -31.81 10.52 9.44
C LYS A 11 -30.67 10.46 10.47
N HIS A 12 -29.46 10.19 10.01
CA HIS A 12 -28.26 10.32 10.83
C HIS A 12 -27.60 11.69 10.62
N ALA A 13 -26.82 12.14 11.62
CA ALA A 13 -26.00 13.33 11.47
C ALA A 13 -25.05 13.16 10.26
N PRO A 14 -24.81 14.21 9.46
CA PRO A 14 -24.06 14.10 8.20
C PRO A 14 -22.63 13.54 8.37
N LEU A 15 -22.04 13.67 9.56
CA LEU A 15 -20.74 13.08 9.90
C LEU A 15 -20.81 11.56 10.09
N VAL A 16 -21.89 11.05 10.68
CA VAL A 16 -22.10 9.62 10.92
C VAL A 16 -22.27 8.90 9.57
N THR A 17 -23.03 9.49 8.65
CA THR A 17 -23.19 8.95 7.29
C THR A 17 -21.86 8.87 6.54
N LYS A 18 -21.03 9.93 6.58
CA LYS A 18 -19.69 9.90 5.97
C LYS A 18 -18.81 8.81 6.55
N TYR A 19 -18.78 8.68 7.87
CA TYR A 19 -17.98 7.65 8.53
C TYR A 19 -18.44 6.24 8.12
N LEU A 20 -19.75 5.98 8.05
CA LEU A 20 -20.30 4.70 7.63
C LEU A 20 -19.96 4.37 6.17
N VAL A 21 -20.03 5.36 5.28
CA VAL A 21 -19.67 5.21 3.86
C VAL A 21 -18.17 4.89 3.73
N ILE A 22 -17.30 5.65 4.41
CA ILE A 22 -15.85 5.40 4.40
C ILE A 22 -15.55 4.01 4.96
N ARG A 23 -16.21 3.60 6.05
CA ARG A 23 -16.01 2.27 6.66
C ARG A 23 -16.49 1.14 5.75
N ALA A 24 -17.61 1.33 5.04
CA ALA A 24 -18.12 0.36 4.08
C ALA A 24 -17.19 0.23 2.86
N LEU A 25 -16.67 1.35 2.34
CA LEU A 25 -15.66 1.38 1.29
C LEU A 25 -14.38 0.66 1.73
N LEU A 26 -13.87 0.96 2.92
CA LEU A 26 -12.70 0.28 3.50
C LEU A 26 -12.92 -1.23 3.61
N ASN A 27 -14.07 -1.67 4.13
CA ASN A 27 -14.38 -3.10 4.22
C ASN A 27 -14.43 -3.76 2.82
N ARG A 28 -14.96 -3.07 1.81
CA ARG A 28 -14.93 -3.54 0.41
C ARG A 28 -13.50 -3.60 -0.11
N GLU A 29 -12.68 -2.62 0.18
CA GLU A 29 -11.26 -2.56 -0.19
C GLU A 29 -10.50 -3.75 0.40
N VAL A 30 -10.71 -4.01 1.69
CA VAL A 30 -10.11 -5.14 2.43
C VAL A 30 -10.62 -6.46 1.86
N ALA A 31 -11.93 -6.61 1.64
CA ALA A 31 -12.51 -7.83 1.08
C ALA A 31 -12.03 -8.10 -0.36
N THR A 32 -11.85 -7.07 -1.18
CA THR A 32 -11.39 -7.21 -2.57
C THR A 32 -9.88 -7.41 -2.69
N ARG A 33 -9.07 -6.82 -1.79
CA ARG A 33 -7.61 -7.00 -1.78
C ARG A 33 -7.15 -8.27 -1.07
N PHE A 34 -7.78 -8.64 0.04
CA PHE A 34 -7.37 -9.81 0.81
C PHE A 34 -8.22 -11.05 0.53
N GLY A 35 -9.39 -10.91 -0.10
CA GLY A 35 -10.29 -12.03 -0.41
C GLY A 35 -10.78 -12.78 0.83
N GLU A 36 -11.52 -13.87 0.62
CA GLU A 36 -11.86 -14.84 1.68
C GLU A 36 -10.63 -15.68 2.12
N TYR A 37 -9.50 -15.55 1.42
CA TYR A 37 -8.32 -16.38 1.61
C TYR A 37 -7.14 -15.57 2.15
N LYS A 38 -6.66 -15.94 3.34
CA LYS A 38 -5.47 -15.39 4.03
C LYS A 38 -4.19 -15.28 3.18
N LEU A 39 -4.15 -15.91 2.01
CA LEU A 39 -3.02 -15.94 1.09
C LEU A 39 -2.67 -14.55 0.53
N GLY A 40 -3.62 -13.63 0.41
CA GLY A 40 -3.36 -12.26 -0.04
C GLY A 40 -2.45 -11.48 0.91
N PHE A 41 -2.60 -11.68 2.23
CA PHE A 41 -1.73 -11.07 3.23
C PHE A 41 -0.32 -11.64 3.15
N PHE A 42 -0.19 -12.95 2.99
CA PHE A 42 1.12 -13.60 2.79
C PHE A 42 1.82 -13.07 1.54
N TRP A 43 1.10 -12.98 0.41
CA TRP A 43 1.65 -12.51 -0.85
C TRP A 43 2.15 -11.06 -0.80
N MET A 44 1.42 -10.19 -0.11
CA MET A 44 1.81 -8.79 0.11
C MET A 44 3.16 -8.65 0.85
N LEU A 45 3.50 -9.61 1.72
CA LEU A 45 4.81 -9.66 2.39
C LEU A 45 5.88 -10.37 1.55
N PHE A 46 5.45 -11.34 0.75
CA PHE A 46 6.36 -12.13 -0.07
C PHE A 46 6.90 -11.32 -1.26
N GLU A 47 6.08 -10.46 -1.87
CA GLU A 47 6.46 -9.59 -2.99
C GLU A 47 7.69 -8.69 -2.69
N PRO A 48 7.72 -7.90 -1.60
CA PRO A 48 8.89 -7.07 -1.29
C PRO A 48 10.11 -7.93 -0.99
N LEU A 49 9.96 -9.05 -0.26
CA LEU A 49 11.06 -9.98 0.05
C LEU A 49 11.69 -10.58 -1.22
N LEU A 50 10.87 -11.01 -2.17
CA LEU A 50 11.34 -11.49 -3.47
C LEU A 50 12.07 -10.38 -4.24
N GLY A 51 11.58 -9.15 -4.18
CA GLY A 51 12.27 -7.99 -4.77
C GLY A 51 13.70 -7.85 -4.25
N VAL A 52 13.90 -7.98 -2.92
CA VAL A 52 15.23 -7.99 -2.30
C VAL A 52 16.09 -9.11 -2.85
N ILE A 53 15.57 -10.33 -2.82
CA ILE A 53 16.32 -11.54 -3.16
C ILE A 53 16.75 -11.50 -4.62
N ILE A 54 15.84 -11.12 -5.52
CA ILE A 54 16.11 -11.05 -6.96
C ILE A 54 17.14 -9.95 -7.27
N ILE A 55 16.95 -8.74 -6.76
CA ILE A 55 17.88 -7.63 -7.01
C ILE A 55 19.23 -7.91 -6.32
N GLY A 56 19.22 -8.49 -5.13
CA GLY A 56 20.39 -8.98 -4.42
C GLY A 56 21.20 -10.00 -5.22
N MET A 57 20.54 -11.01 -5.80
CA MET A 57 21.21 -12.03 -6.62
C MET A 57 21.68 -11.47 -7.96
N VAL A 58 20.84 -10.73 -8.69
CA VAL A 58 21.18 -10.22 -10.02
C VAL A 58 22.28 -9.17 -9.95
N ILE A 59 22.15 -8.20 -9.04
CA ILE A 59 23.12 -7.12 -8.91
C ILE A 59 24.32 -7.58 -8.08
N GLY A 60 24.16 -8.45 -7.09
CA GLY A 60 25.30 -9.00 -6.32
C GLY A 60 26.24 -9.85 -7.18
N THR A 61 25.74 -10.51 -8.23
CA THR A 61 26.57 -11.26 -9.17
C THR A 61 27.23 -10.38 -10.24
N LEU A 62 26.56 -9.30 -10.68
CA LEU A 62 27.10 -8.34 -11.66
C LEU A 62 28.06 -7.32 -11.04
N ALA A 63 27.71 -6.81 -9.86
CA ALA A 63 28.49 -5.82 -9.13
C ALA A 63 29.58 -6.57 -8.34
N GLN A 64 30.65 -6.99 -9.02
CA GLN A 64 31.91 -7.43 -8.40
C GLN A 64 32.62 -6.31 -7.59
N ARG A 65 31.88 -5.28 -7.17
CA ARG A 65 32.34 -4.12 -6.42
C ARG A 65 31.52 -4.03 -5.14
N SER A 66 32.01 -4.68 -4.10
CA SER A 66 31.63 -4.38 -2.73
C SER A 66 32.13 -2.97 -2.40
N VAL A 67 31.22 -2.00 -2.30
CA VAL A 67 31.50 -0.80 -1.52
C VAL A 67 31.75 -1.26 -0.07
N PRO A 68 32.79 -0.78 0.64
CA PRO A 68 33.23 -1.41 1.88
C PRO A 68 32.18 -1.45 3.01
N GLU A 69 31.18 -0.58 2.98
CA GLU A 69 30.27 -0.35 4.12
C GLU A 69 28.80 -0.74 3.87
N ILE A 70 28.32 -0.76 2.62
CA ILE A 70 26.92 -1.13 2.29
C ILE A 70 26.88 -1.95 0.98
N PRO A 71 26.20 -3.11 0.95
CA PRO A 71 25.99 -3.85 -0.30
C PRO A 71 25.25 -2.99 -1.34
N TYR A 72 25.84 -2.78 -2.51
CA TYR A 72 25.26 -1.99 -3.61
C TYR A 72 23.81 -2.40 -3.99
N PRO A 73 23.44 -3.70 -4.01
CA PRO A 73 22.05 -4.10 -4.24
C PRO A 73 21.07 -3.57 -3.18
N PHE A 74 21.50 -3.46 -1.91
CA PHE A 74 20.70 -2.93 -0.82
C PHE A 74 20.42 -1.44 -1.01
N PHE A 75 21.45 -0.67 -1.39
CA PHE A 75 21.30 0.76 -1.68
C PHE A 75 20.29 1.01 -2.82
N LEU A 76 20.43 0.28 -3.92
CA LEU A 76 19.51 0.39 -5.06
C LEU A 76 18.08 0.02 -4.68
N LEU A 77 17.90 -1.08 -3.95
CA LEU A 77 16.59 -1.51 -3.51
C LEU A 77 15.93 -0.50 -2.58
N HIS A 78 16.71 0.07 -1.66
CA HIS A 78 16.25 1.09 -0.73
C HIS A 78 15.75 2.33 -1.47
N GLY A 79 16.51 2.81 -2.48
CA GLY A 79 16.09 3.92 -3.34
C GLY A 79 14.82 3.61 -4.13
N MET A 80 14.70 2.40 -4.70
CA MET A 80 13.50 1.96 -5.41
C MET A 80 12.28 1.86 -4.50
N LEU A 81 12.44 1.30 -3.29
CA LEU A 81 11.35 1.18 -2.32
C LEU A 81 10.89 2.56 -1.84
N MET A 82 11.82 3.48 -1.58
CA MET A 82 11.50 4.86 -1.21
C MET A 82 10.70 5.57 -2.32
N LEU A 83 11.05 5.36 -3.59
CA LEU A 83 10.28 5.89 -4.72
C LEU A 83 8.88 5.25 -4.80
N LYS A 84 8.78 3.94 -4.59
CA LYS A 84 7.49 3.21 -4.57
C LYS A 84 6.58 3.65 -3.42
N LEU A 85 7.15 4.04 -2.28
CA LEU A 85 6.40 4.54 -1.12
C LEU A 85 5.52 5.75 -1.47
N PHE A 86 5.96 6.59 -2.40
CA PHE A 86 5.19 7.74 -2.87
C PHE A 86 4.38 7.43 -4.14
N THR A 87 5.02 6.82 -5.14
CA THR A 87 4.40 6.62 -6.46
C THR A 87 3.32 5.55 -6.47
N GLY A 88 3.43 4.52 -5.62
CA GLY A 88 2.43 3.45 -5.50
C GLY A 88 1.07 3.97 -5.01
N PRO A 89 1.01 4.57 -3.81
CA PRO A 89 -0.24 5.09 -3.27
C PRO A 89 -0.89 6.14 -4.16
N LEU A 90 -0.12 7.02 -4.80
CA LEU A 90 -0.65 8.01 -5.74
C LEU A 90 -1.35 7.35 -6.94
N ASN A 91 -0.66 6.44 -7.64
CA ASN A 91 -1.23 5.75 -8.80
C ASN A 91 -2.44 4.89 -8.42
N SER A 92 -2.37 4.20 -7.28
CA SER A 92 -3.43 3.35 -6.77
C SER A 92 -4.69 4.17 -6.43
N SER A 93 -4.53 5.36 -5.88
CA SER A 93 -5.64 6.25 -5.51
C SER A 93 -6.34 6.87 -6.71
N LEU A 94 -5.60 7.16 -7.79
CA LEU A 94 -6.19 7.57 -9.07
C LEU A 94 -7.06 6.45 -9.66
N ASN A 95 -6.60 5.20 -9.58
CA ASN A 95 -7.39 4.03 -10.01
C ASN A 95 -8.60 3.75 -9.11
N ALA A 96 -8.55 4.11 -7.82
CA ALA A 96 -9.70 3.97 -6.93
C ALA A 96 -10.86 4.88 -7.35
N LEU A 97 -10.57 6.05 -7.92
CA LEU A 97 -11.61 6.96 -8.40
C LEU A 97 -12.37 6.35 -9.59
N SER A 98 -11.65 5.80 -10.58
CA SER A 98 -12.27 5.13 -11.73
C SER A 98 -13.02 3.85 -11.32
N ALA A 99 -12.46 3.04 -10.40
CA ALA A 99 -13.06 1.80 -9.91
C ALA A 99 -14.33 2.01 -9.06
N ASN A 100 -14.54 3.20 -8.50
CA ASN A 100 -15.70 3.54 -7.69
C ASN A 100 -16.66 4.53 -8.38
N GLN A 101 -16.52 4.79 -9.69
CA GLN A 101 -17.38 5.72 -10.43
C GLN A 101 -18.88 5.44 -10.27
N GLY A 102 -19.28 4.17 -10.21
CA GLY A 102 -20.69 3.79 -10.00
C GLY A 102 -21.28 4.20 -8.64
N LEU A 103 -20.43 4.43 -7.63
CA LEU A 103 -20.86 4.90 -6.30
C LEU A 103 -20.95 6.42 -6.22
N LEU A 104 -20.23 7.14 -7.10
CA LEU A 104 -20.24 8.62 -7.16
C LEU A 104 -21.57 9.18 -7.67
N VAL A 105 -22.45 8.34 -8.20
CA VAL A 105 -23.83 8.70 -8.58
C VAL A 105 -24.65 9.10 -7.34
N TYR A 106 -24.26 8.62 -6.15
CA TYR A 106 -24.93 9.00 -4.90
C TYR A 106 -24.38 10.33 -4.35
N PRO A 107 -25.23 11.35 -4.13
CA PRO A 107 -24.79 12.68 -3.67
C PRO A 107 -24.17 12.69 -2.26
N SER A 108 -24.27 11.59 -1.50
CA SER A 108 -23.62 11.43 -0.19
C SER A 108 -22.16 10.99 -0.28
N VAL A 109 -21.68 10.50 -1.43
CA VAL A 109 -20.32 9.97 -1.62
C VAL A 109 -19.50 10.97 -2.42
N LYS A 110 -18.44 11.51 -1.85
CA LYS A 110 -17.55 12.43 -2.57
C LYS A 110 -16.43 11.64 -3.27
N PRO A 111 -15.95 12.10 -4.44
CA PRO A 111 -14.78 11.53 -5.13
C PRO A 111 -13.53 11.40 -4.24
N LEU A 112 -13.44 12.27 -3.25
CA LEU A 112 -12.32 12.36 -2.32
C LEU A 112 -12.32 11.22 -1.27
N ASP A 113 -13.49 10.64 -0.97
CA ASP A 113 -13.63 9.59 0.04
C ASP A 113 -12.92 8.28 -0.35
N PRO A 114 -13.15 7.69 -1.56
CA PRO A 114 -12.42 6.50 -2.00
C PRO A 114 -10.94 6.80 -2.29
N PHE A 115 -10.60 8.02 -2.70
CA PHE A 115 -9.20 8.43 -2.89
C PHE A 115 -8.41 8.36 -1.59
N ILE A 116 -8.90 8.98 -0.52
CA ILE A 116 -8.22 8.97 0.80
C ILE A 116 -8.15 7.56 1.36
N ALA A 117 -9.24 6.78 1.26
CA ALA A 117 -9.27 5.41 1.76
C ALA A 117 -8.20 4.55 1.07
N ARG A 118 -8.11 4.62 -0.26
CA ARG A 118 -7.10 3.89 -1.04
C ARG A 118 -5.69 4.37 -0.73
N PHE A 119 -5.49 5.68 -0.68
CA PHE A 119 -4.18 6.28 -0.43
C PHE A 119 -3.62 5.82 0.92
N ALA A 120 -4.42 5.95 1.98
CA ALA A 120 -4.02 5.54 3.32
C ALA A 120 -3.73 4.03 3.39
N PHE A 121 -4.58 3.21 2.79
CA PHE A 121 -4.40 1.76 2.78
C PHE A 121 -3.08 1.35 2.09
N ASP A 122 -2.81 1.90 0.90
CA ASP A 122 -1.63 1.56 0.12
C ASP A 122 -0.34 2.13 0.73
N LEU A 123 -0.43 3.29 1.37
CA LEU A 123 0.66 3.89 2.12
C LEU A 123 1.03 3.02 3.33
N ILE A 124 0.06 2.59 4.13
CA ILE A 124 0.28 1.70 5.29
C ILE A 124 0.90 0.38 4.83
N THR A 125 0.36 -0.21 3.77
CA THR A 125 0.87 -1.44 3.15
C THR A 125 2.34 -1.31 2.74
N THR A 126 2.64 -0.25 1.98
CA THR A 126 3.98 -0.05 1.42
C THR A 126 4.99 0.36 2.50
N ALA A 127 4.54 1.14 3.49
CA ALA A 127 5.36 1.49 4.66
C ALA A 127 5.67 0.25 5.52
N PHE A 128 4.68 -0.63 5.74
CA PHE A 128 4.90 -1.88 6.46
C PHE A 128 5.92 -2.78 5.74
N ALA A 129 5.78 -2.93 4.42
CA ALA A 129 6.75 -3.65 3.59
C ALA A 129 8.16 -3.03 3.68
N PHE A 130 8.26 -1.70 3.68
CA PHE A 130 9.54 -1.00 3.84
C PHE A 130 10.18 -1.22 5.21
N VAL A 131 9.41 -1.15 6.29
CA VAL A 131 9.91 -1.42 7.65
C VAL A 131 10.40 -2.87 7.77
N LEU A 132 9.63 -3.83 7.26
CA LEU A 132 10.05 -5.24 7.24
C LEU A 132 11.33 -5.44 6.43
N PHE A 133 11.47 -4.76 5.29
CA PHE A 133 12.69 -4.78 4.52
C PHE A 133 13.89 -4.27 5.33
N CYS A 134 13.76 -3.15 6.04
CA CYS A 134 14.80 -2.63 6.91
C CYS A 134 15.19 -3.61 8.02
N ILE A 135 14.21 -4.28 8.66
CA ILE A 135 14.45 -5.28 9.71
C ILE A 135 15.23 -6.48 9.15
N VAL A 136 14.84 -6.99 7.98
CA VAL A 136 15.54 -8.10 7.32
C VAL A 136 16.96 -7.69 6.92
N GLY A 137 17.15 -6.45 6.46
CA GLY A 137 18.47 -5.90 6.16
C GLY A 137 19.39 -5.82 7.38
N MET A 138 18.86 -5.37 8.53
CA MET A 138 19.60 -5.38 9.80
C MET A 138 19.98 -6.81 10.21
N TRP A 139 19.07 -7.79 10.03
CA TRP A 139 19.32 -9.20 10.33
C TRP A 139 20.43 -9.83 9.46
N LEU A 140 20.58 -9.36 8.22
CA LEU A 140 21.63 -9.79 7.29
C LEU A 140 23.00 -9.16 7.61
N GLY A 141 23.12 -8.38 8.69
CA GLY A 141 24.38 -7.77 9.10
C GLY A 141 24.82 -6.59 8.25
N VAL A 142 23.89 -5.94 7.53
CA VAL A 142 24.15 -4.62 6.95
C VAL A 142 24.17 -3.64 8.11
N GLU A 143 25.38 -3.31 8.59
CA GLU A 143 25.54 -2.23 9.55
C GLU A 143 25.02 -0.95 8.90
N VAL A 144 23.87 -0.47 9.38
CA VAL A 144 23.47 0.92 9.15
C VAL A 144 24.47 1.74 9.96
N SER A 145 25.64 2.00 9.36
CA SER A 145 26.71 2.78 9.97
C SER A 145 26.20 4.20 10.19
N LEU A 146 25.60 4.43 11.36
CA LEU A 146 25.28 5.74 11.90
C LEU A 146 26.53 6.41 12.52
N GLY A 147 27.68 5.74 12.46
CA GLY A 147 28.92 6.10 13.17
C GLY A 147 29.83 7.12 12.49
N GLN A 148 29.52 7.58 11.27
CA GLN A 148 30.34 8.55 10.52
C GLN A 148 29.70 9.95 10.37
N LEU A 149 28.61 10.23 11.10
CA LEU A 149 28.11 11.60 11.26
C LEU A 149 28.89 12.30 12.38
N HIS A 150 30.16 12.57 12.13
CA HIS A 150 30.97 13.60 12.81
C HIS A 150 32.07 14.08 11.86
#